data_AF-A0A3L9I6I4-F1
#
_entry.id   AF-A0A3L9I6I4-F1
#
_cell.length_a   1.000
_cell.length_b   1.000
_cell.length_c   1.000
_cell.angle_alpha   90.00
_cell.angle_beta   90.00
_cell.angle_gamma   90.00
#
_symmetry.space_group_name_H-M   'P 1'
#
loop_
_entity.id
_entity.type
_entity.pdbx_description
1 polymer ?
#
loop_
_entity_poly.entity_id
_entity_poly.type
_entity_poly.pdbx_seq_one_letter_code
_entity_poly.pdbx_strand_id
1 'polypeptide(L)' 'LQLVTTAVSVSYLRYAAQGYFASPLLHFVHALSCPKRTAVAIDSLLALGHTSGADTLLGFWLGQQLLQGKP' A
#
# COMPACT_ATOMS: atom_id res chain seq x y z
N LEU A 1 -12.23 -1.71 16.62
CA LEU A 1 -10.96 -2.18 16.02
C LEU A 1 -10.11 -3.02 16.98
N GLN A 2 -9.79 -2.56 18.20
CA GLN A 2 -8.94 -3.33 19.14
C GLN A 2 -9.44 -4.73 19.51
N LEU A 3 -10.75 -4.99 19.40
CA LEU A 3 -11.34 -6.30 19.68
C LEU A 3 -11.32 -7.29 18.49
N VAL A 4 -10.99 -6.81 17.28
CA VAL A 4 -11.13 -7.57 16.02
C VAL A 4 -9.83 -7.67 15.21
N THR A 5 -8.76 -7.02 15.67
CA THR A 5 -7.46 -7.03 15.00
C THR A 5 -6.34 -6.73 16.00
N THR A 6 -5.09 -6.82 15.55
CA THR A 6 -3.91 -6.61 16.39
C THR A 6 -3.70 -5.12 16.70
N ALA A 7 -3.03 -4.81 17.81
CA ALA A 7 -2.68 -3.42 18.17
C ALA A 7 -1.85 -2.72 17.06
N VAL A 8 -1.03 -3.49 16.34
CA VAL A 8 -0.26 -3.02 15.19
C VAL A 8 -1.20 -2.58 14.06
N SER A 9 -2.15 -3.44 13.67
CA SER A 9 -3.15 -3.12 12.65
C SER A 9 -4.07 -1.96 13.04
N VAL A 10 -4.45 -1.85 14.33
CA VAL A 10 -5.21 -0.69 14.83
C VAL A 10 -4.43 0.60 14.62
N SER A 11 -3.15 0.61 14.96
CA SER A 11 -2.29 1.78 14.81
C SER A 11 -2.11 2.14 13.34
N TYR A 12 -1.86 1.13 12.50
CA TYR A 12 -1.74 1.31 11.05
C TYR A 12 -2.98 1.99 10.45
N LEU A 13 -4.19 1.48 10.75
CA LEU A 13 -5.45 2.06 10.26
C LEU A 13 -5.72 3.47 10.81
N ARG A 14 -5.39 3.72 12.09
CA ARG A 14 -5.57 5.05 12.71
C ARG A 14 -4.70 6.10 12.02
N TYR A 15 -3.46 5.78 11.71
CA TYR A 15 -2.55 6.69 10.99
C TYR A 15 -2.97 6.85 9.54
N ALA A 16 -3.37 5.78 8.86
CA ALA A 16 -3.89 5.85 7.49
C ALA A 16 -5.12 6.76 7.38
N ALA A 17 -6.05 6.71 8.34
CA ALA A 17 -7.22 7.58 8.38
C ALA A 17 -6.87 9.08 8.56
N GLN A 18 -5.67 9.39 9.04
CA GLN A 18 -5.14 10.75 9.15
C GLN A 18 -4.26 11.16 7.96
N GLY A 19 -4.10 10.28 6.96
CA GLY A 19 -3.25 10.51 5.80
C GLY A 19 -1.77 10.17 6.02
N TYR A 20 -1.41 9.55 7.15
CA TYR A 20 -0.05 9.11 7.42
C TYR A 20 0.17 7.68 6.91
N PHE A 21 1.19 7.52 6.06
CA PHE A 21 1.56 6.25 5.44
C PHE A 21 3.06 6.03 5.53
N ALA A 22 3.49 4.77 5.42
CA ALA A 22 4.91 4.43 5.40
C ALA A 22 5.60 5.04 4.16
N SER A 23 6.83 5.51 4.32
CA SER A 23 7.59 6.18 3.25
C SER A 23 7.71 5.36 1.95
N PRO A 24 7.95 4.03 1.99
CA PRO A 24 7.97 3.21 0.77
C PRO A 24 6.65 3.27 -0.02
N LEU A 25 5.52 3.33 0.68
CA LEU A 25 4.21 3.44 0.06
C LEU A 25 4.00 4.82 -0.59
N LEU A 26 4.43 5.88 0.08
CA LEU A 26 4.40 7.23 -0.48
C LEU A 26 5.30 7.36 -1.72
N HIS A 27 6.50 6.78 -1.67
CA HIS A 27 7.41 6.73 -2.82
C HIS A 27 6.80 5.95 -3.99
N PHE A 28 6.14 4.82 -3.71
CA PHE A 28 5.41 4.05 -4.72
C PHE A 28 4.32 4.88 -5.39
N VAL A 29 3.42 5.51 -4.62
CA VAL A 29 2.35 6.34 -5.16
C VAL A 29 2.91 7.48 -6.01
N HIS A 30 3.98 8.14 -5.57
CA HIS A 30 4.62 9.19 -6.34
C HIS A 30 5.31 8.67 -7.62
N ALA A 31 5.88 7.47 -7.58
CA ALA A 31 6.51 6.83 -8.73
C ALA A 31 5.50 6.35 -9.79
N LEU A 32 4.22 6.17 -9.45
CA LEU A 32 3.18 5.85 -10.44
C LEU A 32 3.02 6.94 -11.52
N SER A 33 3.31 8.19 -11.18
CA SER A 33 3.31 9.30 -12.15
C SER A 33 4.53 9.31 -13.08
N CYS A 34 5.53 8.45 -12.84
CA CYS A 34 6.76 8.39 -13.63
C CYS A 34 7.15 6.93 -13.95
N PRO A 35 6.81 6.41 -15.14
CA PRO A 35 7.00 4.99 -15.50
C PRO A 35 8.42 4.45 -15.28
N LYS A 36 9.45 5.30 -15.45
CA LYS A 36 10.86 4.92 -15.25
C LYS A 36 11.21 4.61 -13.79
N ARG A 37 10.44 5.13 -12.83
CA ARG A 37 10.68 4.96 -11.39
C ARG A 37 9.77 3.89 -10.77
N THR A 38 8.74 3.46 -11.48
CA THR A 38 7.72 2.54 -10.98
C THR A 38 8.30 1.17 -10.62
N ALA A 39 9.18 0.59 -11.44
CA ALA A 39 9.80 -0.72 -11.17
C ALA A 39 10.56 -0.73 -9.83
N VAL A 40 11.45 0.25 -9.63
CA VAL A 40 12.23 0.38 -8.39
C VAL A 40 11.33 0.58 -7.17
N ALA A 41 10.24 1.31 -7.32
CA ALA A 41 9.29 1.54 -6.24
C ALA A 41 8.45 0.30 -5.92
N ILE A 42 8.13 -0.53 -6.92
CA ILE A 42 7.52 -1.86 -6.73
C ILE A 42 8.46 -2.76 -5.95
N ASP A 43 9.74 -2.86 -6.35
CA ASP A 43 10.74 -3.68 -5.65
C ASP A 43 10.93 -3.23 -4.19
N SER A 44 10.96 -1.91 -3.98
CA SER A 44 11.05 -1.32 -2.64
C SER A 44 9.83 -1.64 -1.77
N LEU A 45 8.63 -1.72 -2.38
CA LEU A 45 7.42 -2.10 -1.67
C LEU A 45 7.38 -3.61 -1.42
N LEU A 46 7.84 -4.44 -2.35
CA LEU A 46 7.96 -5.89 -2.18
C LEU A 46 8.93 -6.28 -1.07
N ALA A 47 10.00 -5.48 -0.87
CA ALA A 47 10.94 -5.65 0.23
C ALA A 47 10.36 -5.27 1.62
N LEU A 48 9.14 -4.73 1.67
CA LEU A 48 8.50 -4.32 2.93
C LEU A 48 7.81 -5.49 3.63
N GLY A 49 8.40 -5.92 4.75
CA GLY A 49 7.88 -7.05 5.52
C GLY A 49 8.06 -8.39 4.80
N HIS A 50 7.42 -9.45 5.29
CA HIS A 50 7.51 -10.78 4.67
C HIS A 50 6.53 -10.90 3.49
N THR A 51 5.26 -10.56 3.71
CA THR A 51 4.20 -10.60 2.69
C THR A 51 3.44 -9.28 2.55
N SER A 52 3.54 -8.41 3.56
CA SER A 52 2.76 -7.16 3.65
C SER A 52 2.96 -6.21 2.47
N GLY A 53 4.16 -6.18 1.89
CA GLY A 53 4.45 -5.44 0.66
C GLY A 53 3.67 -5.94 -0.56
N ALA A 54 3.66 -7.26 -0.78
CA ALA A 54 2.91 -7.90 -1.85
C ALA A 54 1.40 -7.75 -1.65
N ASP A 55 0.91 -7.91 -0.41
CA ASP A 55 -0.50 -7.70 -0.05
C ASP A 55 -0.95 -6.26 -0.36
N THR A 56 -0.07 -5.29 -0.12
CA THR A 56 -0.33 -3.87 -0.43
C THR A 56 -0.42 -3.64 -1.94
N LEU A 57 0.50 -4.19 -2.76
CA LEU A 57 0.44 -4.09 -4.21
C LEU A 57 -0.83 -4.72 -4.78
N LEU A 58 -1.21 -5.90 -4.27
CA LEU A 58 -2.45 -6.56 -4.66
C LEU A 58 -3.67 -5.68 -4.34
N GLY A 59 -3.70 -5.08 -3.14
CA GLY A 59 -4.75 -4.13 -2.76
C GLY A 59 -4.85 -2.92 -3.70
N PHE A 60 -3.71 -2.36 -4.13
CA PHE A 60 -3.67 -1.29 -5.12
C PHE A 60 -4.23 -1.72 -6.47
N TRP A 61 -3.78 -2.88 -6.96
CA TRP A 61 -4.26 -3.43 -8.23
C TRP A 61 -5.77 -3.66 -8.19
N LEU A 62 -6.29 -4.33 -7.15
CA LEU A 62 -7.73 -4.53 -6.96
C LEU A 62 -8.50 -3.21 -6.91
N GLY A 63 -7.99 -2.22 -6.17
CA GLY A 63 -8.58 -0.89 -6.13
C GLY A 63 -8.66 -0.22 -7.51
N GLN A 64 -7.60 -0.34 -8.31
CA GLN A 64 -7.59 0.17 -9.69
C GLN A 64 -8.62 -0.57 -10.57
N GLN A 65 -8.73 -1.89 -10.46
CA GLN A 65 -9.72 -2.67 -11.21
C GLN A 65 -11.15 -2.23 -10.87
N LEU A 66 -11.46 -2.10 -9.58
CA LEU A 66 -12.76 -1.63 -9.08
C LEU A 66 -13.09 -0.21 -9.58
N LEU A 67 -12.12 0.72 -9.52
CA LEU A 67 -12.29 2.08 -10.02
C LEU A 67 -12.46 2.15 -11.54
N GLN A 68 -11.87 1.20 -12.27
CA GLN A 68 -12.02 1.08 -13.73
C GLN A 68 -13.30 0.32 -14.13
N GLY A 69 -14.11 -0.14 -13.17
CA GLY A 69 -15.31 -0.94 -13.45
C GLY A 69 -15.00 -2.31 -14.07
N LYS A 70 -13.75 -2.79 -13.92
CA LYS A 70 -13.36 -4.13 -14.33
C LYS A 70 -13.56 -5.07 -13.13
N PRO A 71 -14.28 -6.19 -13.31
CA PRO A 71 -14.53 -7.15 -12.23
C PRO A 71 -13.23 -7.73 -11.65
#